data_AF-A0A1Q7GYI9-F1
#
_entry.id   AF-A0A1Q7GYI9-F1
#
_cell.length_a   1.000
_cell.length_b   1.000
_cell.length_c   1.000
_cell.angle_alpha   90.00
_cell.angle_beta   90.00
_cell.angle_gamma   90.00
#
_symmetry.space_group_name_H-M   'P 1'
#
loop_
_entity.id
_entity.type
_entity.pdbx_description
1 polymer ?
#
loop_
_entity_poly.entity_id
_entity_poly.type
_entity_poly.pdbx_seq_one_letter_code
_entity_poly.pdbx_strand_id
1 'polypeptide(L)'
;MMALLVAAPARAQIDPRGALLERTGWDAITAGQGAAAAKAFREALAADPKNARLHLGAGLAATLERRDEDAKDEFERALVLDAKLTRARALLGEVLYRLGDLSEAIRTYETLTADSPEDRDAQATLERWRREADLHDRMQRAIGSHFTVSFEGPAEAELAAQALESLDRAYWRIGPLLGVYPSDPIPVVLYTSEQFRDITRSPSWAAGAYDGTIRVPMRGALDKGTELDRVLAHEFTHALIRTLASRNVPTWLNEGLATALETGDLDWAQQQIREAGAAAPLRALQSGFGRFTGDQAKVAYATSAIVVRRMLDEAGGVAVANLLRDLGEGADFNSAFLHRMQRSFEEFW
;
A
#
# COMPACT_ATOMS: atom_id res chain seq x y z
N MET A 1 -43.10 -27.83 -54.73
CA MET A 1 -42.63 -28.55 -53.54
C MET A 1 -41.44 -27.79 -52.98
N MET A 2 -41.66 -26.92 -51.98
CA MET A 2 -40.61 -26.10 -51.34
C MET A 2 -39.75 -26.98 -50.44
N ALA A 3 -38.44 -26.98 -50.64
CA ALA A 3 -37.48 -27.52 -49.69
C ALA A 3 -37.06 -26.41 -48.73
N LEU A 4 -37.49 -26.49 -47.47
CA LEU A 4 -36.95 -25.68 -46.37
C LEU A 4 -35.53 -26.18 -46.07
N LEU A 5 -34.52 -25.37 -46.36
CA LEU A 5 -33.20 -25.49 -45.74
C LEU A 5 -33.29 -24.95 -44.31
N VAL A 6 -33.29 -25.85 -43.33
CA VAL A 6 -33.04 -25.49 -41.94
C VAL A 6 -31.53 -25.28 -41.81
N ALA A 7 -31.10 -24.02 -41.77
CA ALA A 7 -29.74 -23.67 -41.39
C ALA A 7 -29.56 -24.01 -39.91
N ALA A 8 -28.67 -24.96 -39.61
CA ALA A 8 -28.22 -25.22 -38.25
C ALA A 8 -27.57 -23.95 -37.67
N PRO A 9 -27.76 -23.65 -36.37
CA PRO A 9 -27.07 -22.51 -35.76
C PRO A 9 -25.57 -22.77 -35.84
N ALA A 10 -24.84 -21.80 -36.39
CA ALA A 10 -23.38 -21.81 -36.35
C ALA A 10 -22.95 -21.96 -34.90
N ARG A 11 -22.34 -23.10 -34.56
CA ARG A 11 -21.59 -23.25 -33.32
C ARG A 11 -20.61 -22.09 -33.28
N ALA A 12 -20.69 -21.24 -32.25
CA ALA A 12 -19.72 -20.19 -31.99
C ALA A 12 -18.33 -20.85 -31.97
N GLN A 13 -17.60 -20.67 -33.05
CA GLN A 13 -16.24 -21.16 -33.19
C GLN A 13 -15.42 -20.26 -32.28
N ILE A 14 -14.93 -20.80 -31.16
CA ILE A 14 -14.03 -20.07 -30.25
C ILE A 14 -12.87 -19.58 -31.11
N ASP A 15 -12.71 -18.25 -31.24
CA ASP A 15 -11.58 -17.68 -31.98
C ASP A 15 -10.28 -18.21 -31.35
N PRO A 16 -9.51 -19.04 -32.05
CA PRO A 16 -8.30 -19.64 -31.50
C PRO A 16 -7.29 -18.57 -31.05
N ARG A 17 -7.32 -17.40 -31.67
CA ARG A 17 -6.48 -16.26 -31.29
C ARG A 17 -6.94 -15.66 -29.97
N GLY A 18 -8.24 -15.40 -29.82
CA GLY A 18 -8.83 -14.95 -28.56
C GLY A 18 -8.51 -15.89 -27.39
N ALA A 19 -8.68 -17.20 -27.58
CA ALA A 19 -8.37 -18.19 -26.55
C ALA A 19 -6.87 -18.23 -26.17
N LEU A 20 -5.98 -18.04 -27.14
CA LEU A 20 -4.54 -17.95 -26.89
C LEU A 20 -4.17 -16.68 -26.12
N LEU A 21 -4.76 -15.54 -26.49
CA LEU A 21 -4.55 -14.25 -25.81
C LEU A 21 -5.07 -14.30 -24.38
N GLU A 22 -6.25 -14.89 -24.17
CA GLU A 22 -6.79 -15.12 -22.83
C GLU A 22 -5.82 -15.96 -21.99
N ARG A 23 -5.35 -17.10 -22.52
CA ARG A 23 -4.40 -17.97 -21.81
C ARG A 23 -3.10 -17.23 -21.47
N THR A 24 -2.56 -16.47 -22.42
CA THR A 24 -1.35 -15.66 -22.21
C THR A 24 -1.56 -14.62 -21.12
N GLY A 25 -2.74 -13.99 -21.08
CA GLY A 25 -3.14 -13.08 -20.01
C GLY A 25 -3.12 -13.76 -18.64
N TRP A 26 -3.77 -14.93 -18.52
CA TRP A 26 -3.79 -15.68 -17.26
C TRP A 26 -2.40 -16.18 -16.83
N ASP A 27 -1.58 -16.68 -17.77
CA ASP A 27 -0.21 -17.10 -17.50
C ASP A 27 0.63 -15.92 -16.98
N ALA A 28 0.46 -14.73 -17.56
CA ALA A 28 1.11 -13.51 -17.10
C ALA A 28 0.63 -13.05 -15.71
N ILE A 29 -0.66 -13.20 -15.39
CA ILE A 29 -1.17 -12.96 -14.02
C ILE A 29 -0.47 -13.89 -13.02
N THR A 30 -0.38 -15.19 -13.33
CA THR A 30 0.30 -16.17 -12.46
C THR A 30 1.79 -15.85 -12.29
N ALA A 31 2.43 -15.30 -13.32
CA ALA A 31 3.81 -14.85 -13.27
C ALA A 31 4.01 -13.47 -12.62
N GLY A 32 2.95 -12.79 -12.16
CA GLY A 32 3.02 -11.44 -11.59
C GLY A 32 3.35 -10.34 -12.61
N GLN A 33 3.24 -10.64 -13.91
CA GLN A 33 3.60 -9.74 -15.00
C GLN A 33 2.40 -8.88 -15.42
N GLY A 34 2.02 -7.91 -14.58
CA GLY A 34 0.85 -7.04 -14.80
C GLY A 34 0.80 -6.42 -16.20
N ALA A 35 1.90 -5.81 -16.67
CA ALA A 35 1.97 -5.17 -17.98
C ALA A 35 1.75 -6.15 -19.16
N ALA A 36 2.29 -7.36 -19.06
CA ALA A 36 2.08 -8.39 -20.07
C ALA A 36 0.63 -8.89 -20.06
N ALA A 37 0.07 -9.09 -18.87
CA ALA A 37 -1.33 -9.48 -18.70
C ALA A 37 -2.29 -8.40 -19.25
N ALA A 38 -2.05 -7.12 -18.92
CA ALA A 38 -2.84 -6.00 -19.39
C ALA A 38 -2.83 -5.89 -20.91
N LYS A 39 -1.67 -6.12 -21.55
CA LYS A 39 -1.57 -6.18 -23.01
C LYS A 39 -2.40 -7.32 -23.59
N ALA A 40 -2.23 -8.54 -23.07
CA ALA A 40 -2.92 -9.71 -23.57
C ALA A 40 -4.45 -9.60 -23.43
N PHE A 41 -4.95 -9.16 -22.26
CA PHE A 41 -6.38 -8.97 -22.04
C PHE A 41 -6.97 -7.84 -22.87
N ARG A 42 -6.24 -6.75 -23.11
CA ARG A 42 -6.69 -5.66 -24.01
C ARG A 42 -6.89 -6.17 -25.44
N GLU A 43 -5.96 -6.99 -25.94
CA GLU A 43 -6.06 -7.59 -27.27
C GLU A 43 -7.20 -8.63 -27.34
N ALA A 44 -7.40 -9.42 -26.27
CA ALA A 44 -8.50 -10.37 -26.18
C ALA A 44 -9.87 -9.65 -26.13
N LEU A 45 -9.98 -8.58 -25.34
CA LEU A 45 -11.20 -7.76 -25.24
C LEU A 45 -11.53 -7.02 -26.53
N ALA A 46 -10.53 -6.68 -27.36
CA ALA A 46 -10.80 -6.11 -28.68
C ALA A 46 -11.52 -7.10 -29.62
N ALA A 47 -11.33 -8.41 -29.40
CA ALA A 47 -12.00 -9.47 -30.15
C ALA A 47 -13.35 -9.87 -29.53
N ASP A 48 -13.45 -9.89 -28.19
CA ASP A 48 -14.67 -10.21 -27.45
C ASP A 48 -14.94 -9.22 -26.30
N PRO A 49 -15.50 -8.04 -26.58
CA PRO A 49 -15.73 -7.00 -25.58
C PRO A 49 -16.84 -7.31 -24.57
N LYS A 50 -17.57 -8.43 -24.72
CA LYS A 50 -18.68 -8.82 -23.84
C LYS A 50 -18.32 -10.02 -22.97
N ASN A 51 -17.04 -10.37 -22.91
CA ASN A 51 -16.56 -11.48 -22.13
C ASN A 51 -16.25 -11.05 -20.69
N ALA A 52 -17.14 -11.42 -19.77
CA ALA A 52 -17.00 -11.08 -18.35
C ALA A 52 -15.67 -11.59 -17.75
N ARG A 53 -15.18 -12.75 -18.20
CA ARG A 53 -13.93 -13.35 -17.71
C ARG A 53 -12.70 -12.58 -18.19
N LEU A 54 -12.72 -12.01 -19.39
CA LEU A 54 -11.63 -11.16 -19.89
C LEU A 54 -11.58 -9.82 -19.13
N HIS A 55 -12.73 -9.24 -18.80
CA HIS A 55 -12.81 -8.06 -17.92
C HIS A 55 -12.27 -8.36 -16.51
N LEU A 56 -12.61 -9.52 -15.92
CA LEU A 56 -12.00 -9.98 -14.66
C LEU A 56 -10.46 -10.07 -14.77
N GLY A 57 -9.95 -10.63 -15.87
CA GLY A 57 -8.51 -10.70 -16.14
C GLY A 57 -7.85 -9.33 -16.26
N ALA A 58 -8.49 -8.39 -16.97
CA ALA A 58 -8.02 -7.02 -17.13
C ALA A 58 -7.97 -6.27 -15.79
N GLY A 59 -9.00 -6.41 -14.94
CA GLY A 59 -9.01 -5.82 -13.60
C GLY A 59 -7.93 -6.39 -12.67
N LEU A 60 -7.65 -7.70 -12.77
CA LEU A 60 -6.52 -8.32 -12.07
C LEU A 60 -5.17 -7.77 -12.56
N ALA A 61 -5.01 -7.58 -13.87
CA ALA A 61 -3.80 -6.99 -14.43
C ALA A 61 -3.60 -5.54 -13.94
N ALA A 62 -4.67 -4.75 -13.92
CA ALA A 62 -4.65 -3.39 -13.38
C ALA A 62 -4.33 -3.37 -11.86
N THR A 63 -4.85 -4.33 -11.10
CA THR A 63 -4.52 -4.50 -9.67
C THR A 63 -3.03 -4.80 -9.46
N LEU A 64 -2.43 -5.68 -10.26
CA LEU A 64 -0.99 -5.97 -10.22
C LEU A 64 -0.14 -4.72 -10.54
N GLU A 65 -0.65 -3.85 -11.39
CA GLU A 65 -0.01 -2.58 -11.74
C GLU A 65 -0.30 -1.44 -10.75
N ARG A 66 -1.11 -1.69 -9.72
CA ARG A 66 -1.60 -0.70 -8.73
C ARG A 66 -2.40 0.44 -9.37
N ARG A 67 -3.04 0.16 -10.51
CA ARG A 67 -4.01 1.06 -11.16
C ARG A 67 -5.40 0.72 -10.64
N ASP A 68 -5.66 1.12 -9.39
CA ASP A 68 -6.86 0.70 -8.66
C ASP A 68 -8.16 1.25 -9.29
N GLU A 69 -8.17 2.46 -9.87
CA GLU A 69 -9.33 2.99 -10.62
C GLU A 69 -9.62 2.18 -11.88
N ASP A 70 -8.59 1.86 -12.68
CA ASP A 70 -8.77 0.99 -13.86
C ASP A 70 -9.25 -0.41 -13.45
N ALA A 71 -8.76 -0.94 -12.32
CA ALA A 71 -9.19 -2.23 -11.81
C ALA A 71 -10.67 -2.22 -11.43
N LYS A 72 -11.12 -1.15 -10.76
CA LYS A 72 -12.53 -0.93 -10.39
C LYS A 72 -13.42 -0.99 -11.63
N ASP A 73 -13.11 -0.16 -12.64
CA ASP A 73 -13.87 -0.10 -13.89
C ASP A 73 -14.02 -1.47 -14.58
N GLU A 74 -12.93 -2.24 -14.65
CA GLU A 74 -12.95 -3.55 -15.30
C GLU A 74 -13.72 -4.60 -14.48
N PHE A 75 -13.62 -4.58 -13.14
CA PHE A 75 -14.43 -5.47 -12.30
C PHE A 75 -15.92 -5.11 -12.33
N GLU A 76 -16.28 -3.83 -12.36
CA GLU A 76 -17.66 -3.39 -12.54
C GLU A 76 -18.23 -3.88 -13.87
N ARG A 77 -17.47 -3.75 -14.98
CA ARG A 77 -17.87 -4.29 -16.29
C ARG A 77 -18.04 -5.81 -16.27
N ALA A 78 -17.13 -6.54 -15.60
CA ALA A 78 -17.25 -7.98 -15.44
C ALA A 78 -18.56 -8.37 -14.73
N LEU A 79 -18.95 -7.65 -13.69
CA LEU A 79 -20.18 -7.90 -12.93
C LEU A 79 -21.46 -7.44 -13.64
N VAL A 80 -21.38 -6.42 -14.50
CA VAL A 80 -22.48 -6.05 -15.41
C VAL A 80 -22.77 -7.16 -16.42
N LEU A 81 -21.72 -7.82 -16.93
CA LEU A 81 -21.84 -8.90 -17.91
C LEU A 81 -22.20 -10.25 -17.25
N ASP A 82 -21.66 -10.53 -16.07
CA ASP A 82 -21.98 -11.70 -15.27
C ASP A 82 -21.94 -11.39 -13.77
N ALA A 83 -23.11 -11.12 -13.19
CA ALA A 83 -23.28 -10.79 -11.78
C ALA A 83 -22.92 -11.95 -10.82
N LYS A 84 -22.75 -13.17 -11.33
CA LYS A 84 -22.39 -14.37 -10.55
C LYS A 84 -20.88 -14.60 -10.45
N LEU A 85 -20.06 -13.71 -11.02
CA LEU A 85 -18.61 -13.77 -10.84
C LEU A 85 -18.22 -13.35 -9.43
N THR A 86 -18.41 -14.25 -8.46
CA THR A 86 -18.06 -14.07 -7.03
C THR A 86 -16.65 -13.53 -6.85
N ARG A 87 -15.69 -14.03 -7.64
CA ARG A 87 -14.29 -13.55 -7.63
C ARG A 87 -14.16 -12.08 -8.05
N ALA A 88 -14.90 -11.63 -9.08
CA ALA A 88 -14.88 -10.23 -9.49
C ALA A 88 -15.48 -9.33 -8.40
N ARG A 89 -16.55 -9.80 -7.73
CA ARG A 89 -17.19 -9.09 -6.62
C ARG A 89 -16.26 -8.92 -5.42
N ALA A 90 -15.57 -9.99 -5.01
CA ALA A 90 -14.59 -9.92 -3.93
C ALA A 90 -13.46 -8.92 -4.27
N LEU A 91 -12.87 -9.03 -5.46
CA LEU A 91 -11.79 -8.14 -5.89
C LEU A 91 -12.24 -6.68 -6.03
N LEU A 92 -13.46 -6.43 -6.50
CA LEU A 92 -14.04 -5.08 -6.55
C LEU A 92 -14.13 -4.47 -5.15
N GLY A 93 -14.64 -5.21 -4.15
CA GLY A 93 -14.70 -4.71 -2.79
C GLY A 93 -13.32 -4.39 -2.20
N GLU A 94 -12.31 -5.22 -2.46
CA GLU A 94 -10.93 -4.93 -2.05
C GLU A 94 -10.33 -3.70 -2.73
N VAL A 95 -10.61 -3.51 -4.03
CA VAL A 95 -10.20 -2.31 -4.77
C VAL A 95 -10.87 -1.06 -4.20
N LEU A 96 -12.20 -1.11 -3.99
CA LEU A 96 -12.95 0.01 -3.42
C LEU A 96 -12.42 0.40 -2.04
N TYR A 97 -12.09 -0.58 -1.19
CA TYR A 97 -11.45 -0.32 0.09
C TYR A 97 -10.11 0.41 -0.06
N ARG A 98 -9.25 -0.01 -1.00
CA ARG A 98 -7.96 0.67 -1.28
C ARG A 98 -8.13 2.07 -1.84
N LEU A 99 -9.20 2.32 -2.59
CA LEU A 99 -9.58 3.64 -3.08
C LEU A 99 -10.21 4.54 -1.99
N GLY A 100 -10.45 4.00 -0.79
CA GLY A 100 -11.06 4.72 0.33
C GLY A 100 -12.59 4.75 0.30
N ASP A 101 -13.25 4.09 -0.67
CA ASP A 101 -14.70 3.98 -0.75
C ASP A 101 -15.21 2.81 0.11
N LEU A 102 -15.04 2.97 1.44
CA LEU A 102 -15.42 1.96 2.43
C LEU A 102 -16.91 1.61 2.36
N SER A 103 -17.77 2.58 2.05
CA SER A 103 -19.21 2.38 1.97
C SER A 103 -19.61 1.47 0.80
N GLU A 104 -19.04 1.68 -0.39
CA GLU A 104 -19.30 0.77 -1.53
C GLU A 104 -18.59 -0.58 -1.34
N ALA A 105 -17.41 -0.61 -0.70
CA ALA A 105 -16.72 -1.86 -0.35
C ALA A 105 -17.59 -2.74 0.57
N ILE A 106 -18.20 -2.15 1.60
CA ILE A 106 -19.15 -2.83 2.50
C ILE A 106 -20.35 -3.35 1.72
N ARG A 107 -21.04 -2.52 0.91
CA ARG A 107 -22.20 -2.96 0.11
C ARG A 107 -21.87 -4.10 -0.85
N THR A 108 -20.68 -4.06 -1.44
CA THR A 108 -20.18 -5.12 -2.34
C THR A 108 -20.00 -6.44 -1.57
N TYR A 109 -19.42 -6.39 -0.37
CA TYR A 109 -19.21 -7.56 0.48
C TYR A 109 -20.49 -8.06 1.18
N GLU A 110 -21.47 -7.19 1.44
CA GLU A 110 -22.80 -7.59 1.89
C GLU A 110 -23.48 -8.49 0.85
N THR A 111 -23.37 -8.12 -0.42
CA THR A 111 -23.92 -8.96 -1.50
C THR A 111 -23.11 -10.25 -1.63
N LEU A 112 -21.77 -10.19 -1.54
CA LEU A 112 -20.90 -11.37 -1.58
C LEU A 112 -21.24 -12.39 -0.50
N THR A 113 -21.40 -11.94 0.75
CA THR A 113 -21.69 -12.80 1.90
C THR A 113 -23.14 -13.30 1.92
N ALA A 114 -24.07 -12.58 1.30
CA ALA A 114 -25.42 -13.07 1.06
C ALA A 114 -25.46 -14.19 0.00
N ASP A 115 -24.65 -14.07 -1.06
CA ASP A 115 -24.54 -15.06 -2.13
C ASP A 115 -23.69 -16.29 -1.72
N SER A 116 -22.78 -16.14 -0.75
CA SER A 116 -21.89 -17.20 -0.25
C SER A 116 -21.78 -17.19 1.29
N PRO A 117 -22.83 -17.59 2.03
CA PRO A 117 -22.88 -17.53 3.50
C PRO A 117 -21.86 -18.44 4.21
N GLU A 118 -21.23 -19.36 3.49
CA GLU A 118 -20.18 -20.24 4.00
C GLU A 118 -18.77 -19.63 3.95
N ASP A 119 -18.58 -18.52 3.23
CA ASP A 119 -17.29 -17.83 3.10
C ASP A 119 -16.99 -17.02 4.38
N ARG A 120 -16.33 -17.69 5.34
CA ARG A 120 -15.94 -17.09 6.62
C ARG A 120 -14.93 -15.95 6.47
N ASP A 121 -14.09 -15.98 5.45
CA ASP A 121 -13.09 -14.94 5.23
C ASP A 121 -13.75 -13.66 4.72
N ALA A 122 -14.73 -13.79 3.82
CA ALA A 122 -15.57 -12.67 3.37
C ALA A 122 -16.39 -12.09 4.53
N GLN A 123 -16.97 -12.94 5.39
CA GLN A 123 -17.69 -12.50 6.60
C GLN A 123 -16.81 -11.73 7.56
N ALA A 124 -15.64 -12.26 7.89
CA ALA A 124 -14.69 -11.59 8.78
C ALA A 124 -14.21 -10.24 8.20
N THR A 125 -14.03 -10.17 6.88
CA THR A 125 -13.68 -8.93 6.17
C THR A 125 -14.81 -7.90 6.24
N LEU A 126 -16.06 -8.31 5.96
CA LEU A 126 -17.23 -7.44 6.05
C LEU A 126 -17.43 -6.90 7.47
N GLU A 127 -17.35 -7.76 8.48
CA GLU A 127 -17.48 -7.34 9.87
C GLU A 127 -16.39 -6.34 10.27
N ARG A 128 -15.14 -6.55 9.84
CA ARG A 128 -14.05 -5.60 10.08
C ARG A 128 -14.34 -4.25 9.44
N TRP A 129 -14.77 -4.24 8.18
CA TRP A 129 -15.09 -2.99 7.47
C TRP A 129 -16.29 -2.27 8.08
N ARG A 130 -17.32 -3.00 8.53
CA ARG A 130 -18.44 -2.41 9.29
C ARG A 130 -17.97 -1.79 10.60
N ARG A 131 -17.13 -2.48 11.37
CA ARG A 131 -16.53 -1.90 12.58
C ARG A 131 -15.72 -0.64 12.29
N GLU A 132 -14.98 -0.62 11.17
CA GLU A 132 -14.24 0.56 10.71
C GLU A 132 -15.18 1.71 10.32
N ALA A 133 -16.26 1.43 9.60
CA ALA A 133 -17.26 2.44 9.24
C ALA A 133 -18.01 2.98 10.47
N ASP A 134 -18.48 2.11 11.36
CA ASP A 134 -19.13 2.49 12.62
C ASP A 134 -18.20 3.32 13.51
N LEU A 135 -16.90 3.05 13.46
CA LEU A 135 -15.92 3.89 14.14
C LEU A 135 -15.83 5.26 13.46
N HIS A 136 -15.64 5.31 12.14
CA HIS A 136 -15.56 6.58 11.40
C HIS A 136 -16.78 7.49 11.64
N ASP A 137 -17.99 6.93 11.71
CA ASP A 137 -19.21 7.70 11.98
C ASP A 137 -19.25 8.30 13.38
N ARG A 138 -18.58 7.67 14.35
CA ARG A 138 -18.48 8.16 15.74
C ARG A 138 -17.27 9.06 15.97
N MET A 139 -16.35 9.12 15.00
CA MET A 139 -15.13 9.89 15.14
C MET A 139 -15.37 11.39 14.96
N GLN A 140 -14.84 12.15 15.91
CA GLN A 140 -14.65 13.58 15.78
C GLN A 140 -13.39 13.83 14.94
N ARG A 141 -13.33 14.99 14.30
CA ARG A 141 -12.19 15.40 13.46
C ARG A 141 -11.57 16.68 14.00
N ALA A 142 -10.27 16.66 14.22
CA ALA A 142 -9.43 17.84 14.37
C ALA A 142 -8.77 18.12 13.01
N ILE A 143 -9.01 19.33 12.48
CA ILE A 143 -8.53 19.74 11.16
C ILE A 143 -7.31 20.64 11.34
N GLY A 144 -6.16 20.22 10.83
CA GLY A 144 -4.94 21.03 10.73
C GLY A 144 -4.72 21.55 9.31
N SER A 145 -3.56 22.18 9.09
CA SER A 145 -3.20 22.74 7.77
C SER A 145 -2.83 21.65 6.75
N HIS A 146 -2.20 20.57 7.22
CA HIS A 146 -1.66 19.50 6.37
C HIS A 146 -2.19 18.11 6.74
N PHE A 147 -2.96 18.01 7.81
CA PHE A 147 -3.43 16.75 8.38
C PHE A 147 -4.87 16.87 8.86
N THR A 148 -5.60 15.77 8.78
CA THR A 148 -6.91 15.63 9.44
C THR A 148 -6.84 14.46 10.40
N VAL A 149 -6.98 14.72 11.70
CA VAL A 149 -6.93 13.69 12.75
C VAL A 149 -8.34 13.31 13.18
N SER A 150 -8.70 12.05 12.97
CA SER A 150 -9.95 11.44 13.44
C SER A 150 -9.71 10.71 14.77
N PHE A 151 -10.60 10.91 15.75
CA PHE A 151 -10.51 10.34 17.10
C PHE A 151 -11.91 10.07 17.68
N GLU A 152 -12.05 9.13 18.61
CA GLU A 152 -13.33 8.79 19.25
C GLU A 152 -13.41 9.44 20.62
N GLY A 153 -14.46 10.24 20.89
CA GLY A 153 -14.75 10.78 22.22
C GLY A 153 -14.03 12.09 22.58
N PRO A 154 -14.56 12.85 23.57
CA PRO A 154 -13.98 14.13 23.98
C PRO A 154 -12.70 14.00 24.82
N ALA A 155 -12.42 12.83 25.40
CA ALA A 155 -11.21 12.64 26.21
C ALA A 155 -9.94 12.60 25.33
N GLU A 156 -10.11 12.26 24.06
CA GLU A 156 -9.06 12.08 23.07
C GLU A 156 -8.82 13.35 22.25
N ALA A 157 -9.63 14.41 22.43
CA ALA A 157 -9.52 15.66 21.71
C ALA A 157 -8.18 16.38 21.98
N GLU A 158 -7.71 16.33 23.22
CA GLU A 158 -6.41 16.92 23.60
C GLU A 158 -5.26 16.18 22.91
N LEU A 159 -5.33 14.85 22.87
CA LEU A 159 -4.33 14.02 22.20
C LEU A 159 -4.34 14.24 20.67
N ALA A 160 -5.53 14.40 20.07
CA ALA A 160 -5.65 14.73 18.66
C ALA A 160 -5.00 16.09 18.31
N ALA A 161 -5.16 17.09 19.19
CA ALA A 161 -4.48 18.37 19.04
C ALA A 161 -2.95 18.23 19.15
N GLN A 162 -2.46 17.46 20.14
CA GLN A 162 -1.02 17.19 20.29
C GLN A 162 -0.45 16.46 19.06
N ALA A 163 -1.21 15.51 18.50
CA ALA A 163 -0.82 14.79 17.28
C ALA A 163 -0.73 15.73 16.08
N LEU A 164 -1.69 16.66 15.91
CA LEU A 164 -1.61 17.68 14.85
C LEU A 164 -0.36 18.56 15.00
N GLU A 165 -0.09 19.07 16.19
CA GLU A 165 1.10 19.90 16.42
C GLU A 165 2.41 19.13 16.14
N SER A 166 2.44 17.87 16.53
CA SER A 166 3.56 16.95 16.29
C SER A 166 3.79 16.71 14.79
N LEU A 167 2.71 16.42 14.06
CA LEU A 167 2.74 16.22 12.62
C LEU A 167 3.14 17.50 11.88
N ASP A 168 2.67 18.67 12.31
CA ASP A 168 3.10 19.96 11.73
C ASP A 168 4.59 20.21 11.96
N ARG A 169 5.14 19.87 13.15
CA ARG A 169 6.60 19.92 13.38
C ARG A 169 7.33 18.95 12.46
N ALA A 170 6.83 17.73 12.28
CA ALA A 170 7.41 16.74 11.37
C ALA A 170 7.36 17.21 9.91
N TYR A 171 6.25 17.81 9.48
CA TYR A 171 6.05 18.38 8.15
C TYR A 171 7.11 19.41 7.80
N TRP A 172 7.32 20.40 8.68
CA TRP A 172 8.32 21.45 8.47
C TRP A 172 9.76 20.98 8.63
N ARG A 173 9.99 19.88 9.36
CA ARG A 173 11.32 19.30 9.53
C ARG A 173 11.72 18.40 8.36
N ILE A 174 10.81 17.57 7.87
CA ILE A 174 11.11 16.49 6.92
C ILE A 174 10.80 16.91 5.48
N GLY A 175 9.71 17.65 5.24
CA GLY A 175 9.31 18.11 3.91
C GLY A 175 10.44 18.83 3.16
N PRO A 176 11.14 19.81 3.77
CA PRO A 176 12.27 20.48 3.12
C PRO A 176 13.46 19.58 2.81
N LEU A 177 13.72 18.54 3.62
CA LEU A 177 14.83 17.62 3.39
C LEU A 177 14.63 16.83 2.10
N LEU A 178 13.41 16.36 1.85
CA LEU A 178 13.07 15.57 0.65
C LEU A 178 12.57 16.42 -0.52
N GLY A 179 12.20 17.69 -0.28
CA GLY A 179 11.62 18.58 -1.27
C GLY A 179 10.24 18.10 -1.75
N VAL A 180 9.41 17.60 -0.83
CA VAL A 180 8.08 17.05 -1.13
C VAL A 180 7.07 17.59 -0.14
N TYR A 181 5.94 18.05 -0.68
CA TYR A 181 4.83 18.62 0.08
C TYR A 181 3.52 18.06 -0.49
N PRO A 182 2.87 17.12 0.20
CA PRO A 182 1.55 16.62 -0.19
C PRO A 182 0.55 17.77 -0.33
N SER A 183 -0.19 17.80 -1.43
CA SER A 183 -1.18 18.86 -1.71
C SER A 183 -2.48 18.68 -0.93
N ASP A 184 -2.87 17.42 -0.70
CA ASP A 184 -4.07 17.07 0.05
C ASP A 184 -3.72 16.80 1.52
N PRO A 185 -4.60 17.18 2.47
CA PRO A 185 -4.39 16.85 3.87
C PRO A 185 -4.30 15.34 4.09
N ILE A 186 -3.27 14.88 4.79
CA ILE A 186 -3.09 13.46 5.08
C ILE A 186 -4.07 13.04 6.18
N PRO A 187 -4.88 11.98 5.98
CA PRO A 187 -5.77 11.47 7.01
C PRO A 187 -4.96 10.71 8.07
N VAL A 188 -5.33 10.95 9.33
CA VAL A 188 -4.73 10.33 10.51
C VAL A 188 -5.84 9.81 11.39
N VAL A 189 -5.71 8.59 11.90
CA VAL A 189 -6.74 7.96 12.74
C VAL A 189 -6.11 7.44 14.02
N LEU A 190 -6.60 7.95 15.15
CA LEU A 190 -6.19 7.53 16.49
C LEU A 190 -7.11 6.41 16.97
N TYR A 191 -6.53 5.25 17.29
CA TYR A 191 -7.24 4.04 17.70
C TYR A 191 -6.90 3.66 19.14
N THR A 192 -7.80 3.02 19.87
CA THR A 192 -7.36 2.29 21.07
C THR A 192 -6.40 1.16 20.68
N SER A 193 -5.55 0.70 21.61
CA SER A 193 -4.59 -0.38 21.34
C SER A 193 -5.26 -1.70 20.91
N GLU A 194 -6.52 -1.94 21.29
CA GLU A 194 -7.31 -3.09 20.85
C GLU A 194 -7.79 -2.89 19.40
N GLN A 195 -8.46 -1.77 19.10
CA GLN A 195 -8.94 -1.44 17.75
C GLN A 195 -7.79 -1.42 16.73
N PHE A 196 -6.63 -0.87 17.09
CA PHE A 196 -5.47 -0.80 16.19
C PHE A 196 -5.01 -2.19 15.73
N ARG A 197 -4.93 -3.15 16.66
CA ARG A 197 -4.52 -4.53 16.34
C ARG A 197 -5.53 -5.23 15.46
N ASP A 198 -6.82 -5.07 15.78
CA ASP A 198 -7.91 -5.71 15.05
C ASP A 198 -8.02 -5.21 13.61
N ILE A 199 -7.77 -3.90 13.40
CA ILE A 199 -7.89 -3.26 12.09
C ILE A 199 -6.65 -3.49 11.24
N THR A 200 -5.45 -3.21 11.78
CA THR A 200 -4.21 -3.24 10.99
C THR A 200 -3.62 -4.63 10.82
N ARG A 201 -3.98 -5.60 11.69
CA ARG A 201 -3.32 -6.91 11.83
C ARG A 201 -1.80 -6.81 12.06
N SER A 202 -1.31 -5.64 12.45
CA SER A 202 0.10 -5.39 12.71
C SER A 202 0.57 -6.16 13.96
N PRO A 203 1.83 -6.60 14.00
CA PRO A 203 2.40 -7.21 15.20
C PRO A 203 2.27 -6.31 16.42
N SER A 204 2.25 -6.89 17.63
CA SER A 204 2.10 -6.15 18.88
C SER A 204 3.16 -5.06 19.12
N TRP A 205 4.30 -5.14 18.44
CA TRP A 205 5.39 -4.18 18.52
C TRP A 205 5.25 -3.00 17.54
N ALA A 206 4.33 -3.03 16.58
CA ALA A 206 4.12 -1.93 15.65
C ALA A 206 3.62 -0.69 16.41
N ALA A 207 4.31 0.43 16.23
CA ALA A 207 4.01 1.69 16.91
C ALA A 207 3.05 2.58 16.10
N GLY A 208 2.86 2.28 14.81
CA GLY A 208 1.96 2.94 13.87
C GLY A 208 1.86 2.09 12.61
N ALA A 209 1.03 2.52 11.67
CA ALA A 209 0.98 1.95 10.32
C ALA A 209 0.52 3.01 9.32
N TYR A 210 1.03 2.92 8.09
CA TYR A 210 0.56 3.73 6.97
C TYR A 210 0.09 2.85 5.81
N ASP A 211 -1.19 2.99 5.45
CA ASP A 211 -1.83 2.28 4.32
C ASP A 211 -2.45 3.25 3.29
N GLY A 212 -2.12 4.54 3.39
CA GLY A 212 -2.86 5.66 2.79
C GLY A 212 -3.48 6.55 3.87
N THR A 213 -3.67 6.00 5.07
CA THR A 213 -3.99 6.71 6.29
C THR A 213 -2.91 6.45 7.33
N ILE A 214 -2.50 7.47 8.08
CA ILE A 214 -1.62 7.28 9.25
C ILE A 214 -2.49 6.74 10.38
N ARG A 215 -2.26 5.49 10.79
CA ARG A 215 -3.00 4.83 11.87
C ARG A 215 -2.09 4.72 13.08
N VAL A 216 -2.54 5.22 14.24
CA VAL A 216 -1.72 5.24 15.46
C VAL A 216 -2.50 4.65 16.64
N PRO A 217 -1.97 3.65 17.37
CA PRO A 217 -2.55 3.18 18.60
C PRO A 217 -2.30 4.20 19.72
N MET A 218 -3.38 4.65 20.35
CA MET A 218 -3.46 5.23 21.68
C MET A 218 -3.03 4.16 22.69
N ARG A 219 -1.72 4.01 22.88
CA ARG A 219 -1.15 3.35 24.06
C ARG A 219 -1.18 4.36 25.22
N GLY A 220 -1.10 3.89 26.47
CA GLY A 220 -0.56 4.70 27.58
C GLY A 220 0.89 5.19 27.37
N ALA A 221 1.42 5.10 26.14
CA ALA A 221 2.75 5.50 25.69
C ALA A 221 2.76 6.88 25.01
N LEU A 222 1.60 7.55 24.89
CA LEU A 222 1.53 8.94 24.46
C LEU A 222 1.72 9.93 25.62
N ASP A 223 1.87 9.42 26.84
CA ASP A 223 2.14 10.18 28.08
C ASP A 223 3.52 10.89 28.09
N LYS A 224 4.35 10.69 27.05
CA LYS A 224 5.65 11.35 26.87
C LYS A 224 5.74 11.84 25.43
N GLY A 225 5.41 13.12 25.19
CA GLY A 225 5.30 13.72 23.84
C GLY A 225 6.46 13.42 22.87
N THR A 226 7.65 13.09 23.36
CA THR A 226 8.79 12.66 22.53
C THR A 226 8.56 11.34 21.78
N GLU A 227 7.83 10.38 22.37
CA GLU A 227 7.54 9.09 21.70
C GLU A 227 6.47 9.27 20.62
N LEU A 228 5.45 10.10 20.89
CA LEU A 228 4.44 10.51 19.91
C LEU A 228 5.10 11.17 18.69
N ASP A 229 5.98 12.14 18.94
CA ASP A 229 6.73 12.86 17.89
C ASP A 229 7.53 11.92 16.99
N ARG A 230 8.21 10.95 17.60
CA ARG A 230 9.00 9.96 16.85
C ARG A 230 8.10 9.11 15.96
N VAL A 231 7.03 8.54 16.52
CA VAL A 231 6.11 7.66 15.78
C VAL A 231 5.41 8.42 14.66
N LEU A 232 4.88 9.61 14.91
CA LEU A 232 4.21 10.39 13.89
C LEU A 232 5.16 10.84 12.77
N ALA A 233 6.40 11.21 13.11
CA ALA A 233 7.42 11.52 12.10
C ALA A 233 7.80 10.30 11.25
N HIS A 234 7.84 9.11 11.85
CA HIS A 234 8.06 7.85 11.15
C HIS A 234 6.94 7.60 10.12
N GLU A 235 5.69 7.61 10.56
CA GLU A 235 4.54 7.34 9.67
C GLU A 235 4.33 8.44 8.61
N PHE A 236 4.59 9.70 8.95
CA PHE A 236 4.58 10.79 7.98
C PHE A 236 5.64 10.60 6.89
N THR A 237 6.81 10.06 7.23
CA THR A 237 7.84 9.76 6.24
C THR A 237 7.37 8.72 5.23
N HIS A 238 6.64 7.68 5.68
CA HIS A 238 6.00 6.72 4.77
C HIS A 238 5.01 7.39 3.80
N ALA A 239 4.25 8.38 4.27
CA ALA A 239 3.35 9.16 3.40
C ALA A 239 4.11 9.94 2.32
N LEU A 240 5.26 10.54 2.66
CA LEU A 240 6.12 11.23 1.68
C LEU A 240 6.74 10.25 0.68
N ILE A 241 7.20 9.08 1.14
CA ILE A 241 7.74 8.03 0.26
C ILE A 241 6.67 7.56 -0.71
N ARG A 242 5.43 7.34 -0.24
CA ARG A 242 4.31 6.92 -1.09
C ARG A 242 3.94 7.96 -2.16
N THR A 243 4.14 9.24 -1.85
CA THR A 243 3.96 10.37 -2.79
C THR A 243 5.04 10.36 -3.87
N LEU A 244 6.28 10.03 -3.50
CA LEU A 244 7.41 9.95 -4.43
C LEU A 244 7.41 8.67 -5.28
N ALA A 245 7.02 7.55 -4.69
CA ALA A 245 7.10 6.23 -5.29
C ALA A 245 6.01 5.32 -4.73
N SER A 246 5.11 4.85 -5.60
CA SER A 246 4.02 3.95 -5.23
C SER A 246 4.43 2.47 -5.14
N ARG A 247 5.60 2.12 -5.67
CA ARG A 247 6.10 0.75 -5.84
C ARG A 247 7.62 0.72 -5.97
N ASN A 248 8.17 -0.49 -5.99
CA ASN A 248 9.59 -0.78 -6.26
C ASN A 248 10.60 -0.16 -5.28
N VAL A 249 10.15 0.42 -4.16
CA VAL A 249 11.03 0.90 -3.10
C VAL A 249 11.48 -0.31 -2.26
N PRO A 250 12.79 -0.59 -2.14
CA PRO A 250 13.29 -1.65 -1.26
C PRO A 250 12.87 -1.41 0.19
N THR A 251 12.54 -2.47 0.93
CA THR A 251 12.10 -2.34 2.33
C THR A 251 13.12 -1.58 3.20
N TRP A 252 14.41 -1.87 3.07
CA TRP A 252 15.45 -1.15 3.81
C TRP A 252 15.49 0.35 3.50
N LEU A 253 15.20 0.77 2.27
CA LEU A 253 15.21 2.20 1.93
C LEU A 253 13.97 2.87 2.51
N ASN A 254 12.82 2.18 2.45
CA ASN A 254 11.56 2.68 2.99
C ASN A 254 11.63 2.84 4.51
N GLU A 255 11.88 1.74 5.23
CA GLU A 255 12.01 1.76 6.70
C GLU A 255 13.22 2.59 7.14
N GLY A 256 14.33 2.53 6.39
CA GLY A 256 15.53 3.31 6.71
C GLY A 256 15.30 4.81 6.64
N LEU A 257 14.51 5.31 5.70
CA LEU A 257 14.11 6.72 5.64
C LEU A 257 13.22 7.10 6.81
N ALA A 258 12.18 6.31 7.08
CA ALA A 258 11.28 6.57 8.20
C ALA A 258 12.02 6.57 9.54
N THR A 259 12.92 5.62 9.74
CA THR A 259 13.76 5.52 10.95
C THR A 259 14.90 6.56 10.99
N ALA A 260 15.46 6.98 9.86
CA ALA A 260 16.47 8.04 9.85
C ALA A 260 15.86 9.43 10.09
N LEU A 261 14.58 9.62 9.77
CA LEU A 261 13.90 10.92 9.85
C LEU A 261 12.97 11.04 11.06
N GLU A 262 12.69 9.96 11.81
CA GLU A 262 11.90 10.04 13.05
C GLU A 262 12.60 10.82 14.17
N THR A 263 13.93 10.80 14.24
CA THR A 263 14.75 11.51 15.25
C THR A 263 15.93 12.26 14.63
N GLY A 264 16.62 13.08 15.44
CA GLY A 264 17.84 13.77 15.05
C GLY A 264 19.11 12.90 15.13
N ASP A 265 19.22 12.03 16.13
CA ASP A 265 20.37 11.14 16.34
C ASP A 265 20.04 9.66 16.02
N LEU A 266 21.09 8.88 15.75
CA LEU A 266 21.03 7.44 15.47
C LEU A 266 21.97 6.64 16.39
N ASP A 267 22.24 7.15 17.59
CA ASP A 267 23.18 6.53 18.54
C ASP A 267 22.73 5.14 18.94
N TRP A 268 21.41 4.96 19.12
CA TRP A 268 20.80 3.66 19.38
C TRP A 268 21.09 2.67 18.24
N ALA A 269 20.99 3.09 16.98
CA ALA A 269 21.19 2.22 15.82
C ALA A 269 22.64 1.74 15.76
N GLN A 270 23.59 2.65 16.01
CA GLN A 270 25.00 2.29 16.06
C GLN A 270 25.28 1.30 17.21
N GLN A 271 24.66 1.50 18.38
CA GLN A 271 24.78 0.60 19.50
C GLN A 271 24.21 -0.79 19.19
N GLN A 272 23.03 -0.86 18.56
CA GLN A 272 22.40 -2.13 18.17
C GLN A 272 23.30 -2.94 17.21
N ILE A 273 23.93 -2.29 16.22
CA ILE A 273 24.85 -2.97 15.30
C ILE A 273 26.11 -3.45 16.03
N ARG A 274 26.67 -2.65 16.95
CA ARG A 274 27.83 -3.05 17.75
C ARG A 274 27.54 -4.26 18.62
N GLU A 275 26.38 -4.29 19.28
CA GLU A 275 25.93 -5.40 20.13
C GLU A 275 25.69 -6.69 19.33
N ALA A 276 25.17 -6.56 18.11
CA ALA A 276 24.98 -7.69 17.19
C ALA A 276 26.29 -8.22 16.58
N GLY A 277 27.39 -7.47 16.69
CA GLY A 277 28.70 -7.81 16.15
C GLY A 277 28.87 -7.54 14.64
N ALA A 278 27.78 -7.39 13.89
CA ALA A 278 27.81 -7.02 12.47
C ALA A 278 26.49 -6.38 12.02
N ALA A 279 26.57 -5.54 10.98
CA ALA A 279 25.40 -4.98 10.31
C ALA A 279 24.70 -6.05 9.44
N ALA A 280 23.39 -5.89 9.23
CA ALA A 280 22.64 -6.79 8.36
C ALA A 280 22.94 -6.50 6.88
N PRO A 281 23.16 -7.51 6.02
CA PRO A 281 23.43 -7.27 4.61
C PRO A 281 22.18 -6.69 3.93
N LEU A 282 22.30 -5.49 3.32
CA LEU A 282 21.16 -4.79 2.70
C LEU A 282 20.44 -5.60 1.62
N ARG A 283 21.15 -6.51 0.92
CA ARG A 283 20.52 -7.45 -0.03
C ARG A 283 19.47 -8.32 0.65
N ALA A 284 19.70 -8.75 1.89
CA ALA A 284 18.69 -9.46 2.67
C ALA A 284 17.56 -8.52 3.11
N LEU A 285 17.78 -7.22 3.19
CA LEU A 285 16.77 -6.26 3.63
C LEU A 285 15.93 -5.68 2.47
N GLN A 286 16.08 -6.17 1.24
CA GLN A 286 15.25 -5.74 0.11
C GLN A 286 13.77 -6.10 0.28
N SER A 287 13.51 -7.25 0.88
CA SER A 287 12.15 -7.74 1.16
C SER A 287 11.78 -7.50 2.63
N GLY A 288 10.47 -7.55 2.91
CA GLY A 288 9.87 -7.30 4.22
C GLY A 288 10.60 -7.93 5.41
N PHE A 289 10.57 -7.23 6.55
CA PHE A 289 11.25 -7.64 7.78
C PHE A 289 10.50 -8.70 8.59
N GLY A 290 9.27 -9.08 8.19
CA GLY A 290 8.41 -9.99 8.94
C GLY A 290 8.96 -11.40 9.16
N ARG A 291 10.03 -11.79 8.48
CA ARG A 291 10.71 -13.08 8.67
C ARG A 291 11.80 -13.08 9.75
N PHE A 292 12.18 -11.90 10.26
CA PHE A 292 13.24 -11.75 11.24
C PHE A 292 12.69 -11.91 12.66
N THR A 293 13.53 -12.46 13.56
CA THR A 293 13.24 -12.44 15.00
C THR A 293 13.36 -11.01 15.56
N GLY A 294 12.89 -10.77 16.79
CA GLY A 294 12.88 -9.42 17.38
C GLY A 294 14.24 -8.70 17.33
N ASP A 295 15.33 -9.37 17.68
CA ASP A 295 16.66 -8.75 17.66
C ASP A 295 17.21 -8.61 16.23
N GLN A 296 16.95 -9.58 15.35
CA GLN A 296 17.32 -9.47 13.94
C GLN A 296 16.59 -8.30 13.26
N ALA A 297 15.33 -8.06 13.60
CA ALA A 297 14.55 -6.94 13.09
C ALA A 297 15.13 -5.60 13.57
N LYS A 298 15.51 -5.48 14.85
CA LYS A 298 16.18 -4.27 15.37
C LYS A 298 17.46 -3.96 14.61
N VAL A 299 18.30 -4.97 14.34
CA VAL A 299 19.52 -4.81 13.55
C VAL A 299 19.20 -4.41 12.10
N ALA A 300 18.12 -4.94 11.51
CA ALA A 300 17.67 -4.55 10.19
C ALA A 300 17.25 -3.07 10.12
N TYR A 301 16.43 -2.59 11.07
CA TYR A 301 16.06 -1.18 11.17
C TYR A 301 17.29 -0.29 11.40
N ALA A 302 18.17 -0.66 12.34
CA ALA A 302 19.38 0.07 12.65
C ALA A 302 20.32 0.21 11.43
N THR A 303 20.53 -0.90 10.71
CA THR A 303 21.36 -0.91 9.50
C THR A 303 20.75 -0.03 8.41
N SER A 304 19.44 -0.17 8.19
CA SER A 304 18.70 0.61 7.20
C SER A 304 18.80 2.11 7.48
N ALA A 305 18.61 2.52 8.74
CA ALA A 305 18.66 3.92 9.16
C ALA A 305 20.06 4.53 8.98
N ILE A 306 21.13 3.81 9.34
CA ILE A 306 22.51 4.29 9.19
C ILE A 306 22.89 4.47 7.73
N VAL A 307 22.53 3.50 6.88
CA VAL A 307 22.80 3.57 5.43
C VAL A 307 22.07 4.76 4.82
N VAL A 308 20.78 4.92 5.13
CA VAL A 308 19.98 6.03 4.61
C VAL A 308 20.46 7.37 5.15
N ARG A 309 20.82 7.48 6.43
CA ARG A 309 21.42 8.71 6.98
C ARG A 309 22.67 9.10 6.19
N ARG A 310 23.55 8.14 5.91
CA ARG A 310 24.73 8.39 5.07
C ARG A 310 24.36 8.84 3.66
N MET A 311 23.32 8.27 3.04
CA MET A 311 22.83 8.73 1.73
C MET A 311 22.35 10.18 1.79
N LEU A 312 21.58 10.53 2.82
CA LEU A 312 21.10 11.89 3.05
C LEU A 312 22.26 12.88 3.27
N ASP A 313 23.25 12.49 4.06
CA ASP A 313 24.39 13.35 4.41
C ASP A 313 25.34 13.57 3.23
N GLU A 314 25.57 12.52 2.41
CA GLU A 314 26.55 12.59 1.32
C GLU A 314 25.97 13.05 -0.02
N ALA A 315 24.72 12.67 -0.33
CA ALA A 315 24.07 13.02 -1.61
C ALA A 315 22.98 14.10 -1.48
N GLY A 316 22.48 14.33 -0.26
CA GLY A 316 21.37 15.26 -0.01
C GLY A 316 20.00 14.62 -0.23
N GLY A 317 18.99 15.12 0.49
CA GLY A 317 17.65 14.53 0.43
C GLY A 317 16.93 14.71 -0.91
N VAL A 318 17.27 15.72 -1.72
CA VAL A 318 16.76 15.85 -3.10
C VAL A 318 17.24 14.71 -3.99
N ALA A 319 18.49 14.26 -3.84
CA ALA A 319 19.02 13.13 -4.60
C ALA A 319 18.33 11.82 -4.19
N VAL A 320 18.10 11.62 -2.89
CA VAL A 320 17.35 10.48 -2.36
C VAL A 320 15.89 10.50 -2.84
N ALA A 321 15.23 11.65 -2.84
CA ALA A 321 13.87 11.79 -3.35
C ALA A 321 13.79 11.46 -4.84
N ASN A 322 14.77 11.88 -5.64
CA ASN A 322 14.84 11.53 -7.05
C ASN A 322 15.15 10.05 -7.29
N LEU A 323 15.94 9.41 -6.42
CA LEU A 323 16.12 7.96 -6.45
C LEU A 323 14.77 7.25 -6.25
N LEU A 324 13.97 7.69 -5.28
CA LEU A 324 12.62 7.13 -5.08
C LEU A 324 11.75 7.29 -6.32
N ARG A 325 11.72 8.48 -6.95
CA ARG A 325 10.96 8.71 -8.19
C ARG A 325 11.39 7.75 -9.31
N ASP A 326 12.69 7.63 -9.56
CA ASP A 326 13.23 6.73 -10.59
C ASP A 326 12.79 5.28 -10.34
N LEU A 327 12.85 4.81 -9.08
CA LEU A 327 12.41 3.47 -8.71
C LEU A 327 10.89 3.29 -8.92
N GLY A 328 10.08 4.28 -8.53
CA GLY A 328 8.64 4.28 -8.74
C GLY A 328 8.24 4.19 -10.22
N GLU A 329 9.01 4.84 -11.08
CA GLU A 329 8.88 4.78 -12.55
C GLU A 329 9.37 3.45 -13.15
N GLY A 330 10.07 2.62 -12.36
CA GLY A 330 10.52 1.29 -12.75
C GLY A 330 11.97 1.24 -13.25
N ALA A 331 12.79 2.24 -12.95
CA ALA A 331 14.21 2.19 -13.23
C ALA A 331 14.90 1.04 -12.47
N ASP A 332 15.93 0.46 -13.09
CA ASP A 332 16.80 -0.50 -12.42
C ASP A 332 17.49 0.14 -11.21
N PHE A 333 17.50 -0.55 -10.07
CA PHE A 333 17.98 -0.01 -8.81
C PHE A 333 19.45 0.40 -8.87
N ASN A 334 20.34 -0.44 -9.41
CA ASN A 334 21.78 -0.12 -9.42
C ASN A 334 22.07 1.08 -10.33
N SER A 335 21.37 1.15 -11.46
CA SER A 335 21.48 2.26 -12.42
C SER A 335 20.98 3.58 -11.83
N ALA A 336 19.79 3.56 -11.21
CA ALA A 336 19.22 4.72 -10.53
C ALA A 336 20.09 5.16 -9.34
N PHE A 337 20.56 4.21 -8.53
CA PHE A 337 21.43 4.49 -7.39
C PHE A 337 22.74 5.14 -7.85
N LEU A 338 23.41 4.58 -8.85
CA LEU A 338 24.64 5.15 -9.41
C LEU A 338 24.41 6.58 -9.91
N HIS A 339 23.33 6.81 -10.64
CA HIS A 339 22.99 8.13 -11.15
C HIS A 339 22.73 9.16 -10.05
N ARG A 340 22.02 8.78 -8.97
CA ARG A 340 21.64 9.71 -7.90
C ARG A 340 22.71 9.87 -6.81
N MET A 341 23.49 8.82 -6.55
CA MET A 341 24.51 8.77 -5.49
C MET A 341 25.94 8.97 -6.02
N GLN A 342 26.11 9.03 -7.35
CA GLN A 342 27.38 9.23 -8.05
C GLN A 342 28.46 8.18 -7.72
N ARG A 343 28.01 7.01 -7.24
CA ARG A 343 28.85 5.82 -6.98
C ARG A 343 27.99 4.56 -7.00
N SER A 344 28.60 3.41 -7.25
CA SER A 344 27.84 2.16 -7.27
C SER A 344 27.34 1.80 -5.87
N PHE A 345 26.27 1.01 -5.79
CA PHE A 345 25.74 0.54 -4.51
C PHE A 345 26.76 -0.31 -3.74
N GLU A 346 27.55 -1.13 -4.45
CA GLU A 346 28.59 -1.99 -3.87
C GLU A 346 29.79 -1.21 -3.31
N GLU A 347 30.16 -0.08 -3.93
CA GLU A 347 31.16 0.83 -3.35
C GLU A 347 30.60 1.63 -2.17
N PHE A 348 29.28 1.85 -2.14
CA PHE A 348 28.62 2.57 -1.06
C PHE A 348 28.49 1.70 0.20
N TRP A 349 28.11 0.42 0.07
CA TRP A 349 27.86 -0.52 1.16
C TRP A 349 28.16 -1.96 0.75
#